data_AF-T1K596-F1
#
_entry.id   AF-T1K596-F1
#
_cell.length_a   1.000
_cell.length_b   1.000
_cell.length_c   1.000
_cell.angle_alpha   90.00
_cell.angle_beta   90.00
_cell.angle_gamma   90.00
#
_symmetry.space_group_name_H-M   'P 1'
#
loop_
_entity.id
_entity.type
_entity.pdbx_description
1 polymer ?
#
loop_
_entity_poly.entity_id
_entity_poly.type
_entity_poly.pdbx_seq_one_letter_code
_entity_poly.pdbx_strand_id
1 'polypeptide(L)'
;MSDEDMDIEIESDADKRAHHNALERKRRDHIKDSFSSLRDSVPSLRGEKASRAQILKKAAEYIQLMRKKNSIHQQDIDELKRQNKVLEEQIAQILANYQEDSLR
;
A
#
# COMPACT_ATOMS: atom_id res chain seq x y z
N MET A 1 -57.36 -0.99 -31.04
CA MET A 1 -55.94 -1.34 -31.19
C MET A 1 -55.33 -1.14 -29.84
N SER A 2 -54.66 -2.17 -29.36
CA SER A 2 -54.21 -2.41 -27.99
C SER A 2 -53.45 -1.23 -27.40
N ASP A 3 -53.97 -0.73 -26.28
CA ASP A 3 -53.20 -0.04 -25.26
C ASP A 3 -52.13 -1.03 -24.78
N GLU A 4 -50.94 -0.95 -25.39
CA GLU A 4 -49.77 -1.62 -24.85
C GLU A 4 -49.45 -0.94 -23.53
N ASP A 5 -49.74 -1.67 -22.45
CA ASP A 5 -49.33 -1.44 -21.08
C ASP A 5 -47.81 -1.19 -21.01
N MET A 6 -47.40 0.05 -21.27
CA MET A 6 -46.12 0.54 -20.78
C MET A 6 -46.40 1.04 -19.37
N ASP A 7 -46.32 0.10 -18.41
CA ASP A 7 -46.18 0.40 -16.99
C ASP A 7 -44.90 1.23 -16.81
N ILE A 8 -44.99 2.53 -17.10
CA ILE A 8 -44.06 3.52 -16.61
C ILE A 8 -44.39 3.59 -15.12
N GLU A 9 -43.70 2.78 -14.31
CA GLU A 9 -43.66 2.97 -12.87
C GLU A 9 -43.19 4.41 -12.62
N ILE A 10 -44.15 5.31 -12.43
CA ILE A 10 -43.87 6.67 -11.96
C ILE A 10 -43.48 6.51 -10.49
N GLU A 11 -42.20 6.22 -10.27
CA GLU A 11 -41.61 6.13 -8.94
C GLU A 11 -41.98 7.41 -8.18
N SER A 12 -42.69 7.25 -7.06
CA SER A 12 -43.12 8.39 -6.27
C SER A 12 -41.90 9.15 -5.74
N ASP A 13 -42.05 10.43 -5.42
CA ASP A 13 -40.97 11.19 -4.78
C ASP A 13 -40.55 10.58 -3.42
N ALA A 14 -41.39 9.74 -2.81
CA ALA A 14 -41.02 8.96 -1.65
C ALA A 14 -40.08 7.80 -2.01
N ASP A 15 -40.34 7.08 -3.09
CA ASP A 15 -39.54 5.94 -3.56
C ASP A 15 -38.16 6.40 -4.03
N LYS A 16 -38.09 7.50 -4.82
CA LYS A 16 -36.81 8.11 -5.22
C LYS A 16 -35.96 8.51 -4.01
N ARG A 17 -36.58 9.09 -2.97
CA ARG A 17 -35.89 9.43 -1.71
C ARG A 17 -35.44 8.19 -0.95
N ALA A 18 -36.27 7.15 -0.89
CA ALA A 18 -35.92 5.89 -0.23
C ALA A 18 -34.74 5.21 -0.92
N HIS A 19 -34.76 5.13 -2.25
CA HIS A 19 -33.69 4.57 -3.08
C HIS A 19 -32.39 5.36 -2.91
N HIS A 20 -32.44 6.70 -3.01
CA HIS A 20 -31.27 7.55 -2.77
C HIS A 20 -30.67 7.34 -1.37
N ASN A 21 -31.50 7.26 -0.33
CA ASN A 21 -31.05 6.98 1.04
C ASN A 21 -30.41 5.59 1.18
N ALA A 22 -30.93 4.59 0.46
CA ALA A 22 -30.36 3.25 0.45
C ALA A 22 -28.96 3.23 -0.22
N LEU A 23 -28.81 3.89 -1.36
CA LEU A 23 -27.53 4.02 -2.05
C LEU A 23 -26.49 4.75 -1.19
N GLU A 24 -26.88 5.84 -0.53
CA GLU A 24 -25.97 6.60 0.31
C GLU A 24 -25.55 5.84 1.58
N ARG A 25 -26.44 5.02 2.17
CA ARG A 25 -26.06 4.09 3.25
C ARG A 25 -25.01 3.09 2.76
N LYS A 26 -25.26 2.43 1.63
CA LYS A 26 -24.30 1.48 1.03
C LYS A 26 -22.94 2.14 0.79
N ARG A 27 -22.92 3.38 0.27
CA ARG A 27 -21.68 4.16 0.08
C ARG A 27 -20.95 4.39 1.42
N ARG A 28 -21.66 4.75 2.49
CA ARG A 28 -21.06 4.98 3.82
C ARG A 28 -20.51 3.71 4.44
N ASP A 29 -21.17 2.59 4.24
CA ASP A 29 -20.69 1.28 4.70
C ASP A 29 -19.37 0.91 4.01
N HIS A 30 -19.30 1.05 2.68
CA HIS A 30 -18.04 0.83 1.94
C HIS A 30 -16.90 1.74 2.43
N ILE A 31 -17.19 3.01 2.75
CA ILE A 31 -16.18 3.93 3.31
C ILE A 31 -15.75 3.47 4.70
N LYS A 32 -16.68 3.03 5.55
CA LYS A 32 -16.38 2.52 6.89
C LYS A 32 -15.47 1.28 6.82
N ASP A 33 -15.73 0.38 5.88
CA ASP A 33 -14.89 -0.79 5.65
C ASP A 33 -13.49 -0.39 5.18
N SER A 34 -13.41 0.56 4.23
CA SER A 34 -12.13 1.11 3.76
C SER A 34 -11.30 1.72 4.90
N PHE A 35 -11.94 2.45 5.82
CA PHE A 35 -11.28 3.00 7.01
C PHE A 35 -10.81 1.91 7.97
N SER A 36 -11.56 0.83 8.10
CA SER A 36 -11.18 -0.32 8.94
C SER A 36 -9.95 -1.02 8.37
N SER A 37 -9.94 -1.30 7.06
CA SER A 37 -8.78 -1.86 6.35
C SER A 37 -7.55 -0.96 6.43
N LEU A 38 -7.73 0.36 6.30
CA LEU A 38 -6.64 1.33 6.44
C LEU A 38 -6.06 1.34 7.85
N ARG A 39 -6.90 1.35 8.89
CA ARG A 39 -6.47 1.27 10.29
C ARG A 39 -5.65 0.00 10.53
N ASP A 40 -6.13 -1.13 10.04
CA ASP A 40 -5.49 -2.43 10.26
C ASP A 40 -4.18 -2.57 9.45
N SER A 41 -3.98 -1.73 8.43
CA SER A 41 -2.73 -1.66 7.66
C SER A 41 -1.64 -0.82 8.34
N VAL A 42 -2.01 0.03 9.31
CA VAL A 42 -1.08 0.90 10.05
C VAL A 42 -0.72 0.25 11.39
N PRO A 43 0.54 -0.19 11.61
CA PRO A 43 0.91 -0.99 12.79
C PRO A 43 0.56 -0.33 14.13
N SER A 44 0.70 0.99 14.23
CA SER A 44 0.40 1.75 15.44
C SER A 44 -1.09 1.94 15.75
N LEU A 45 -1.98 1.47 14.87
CA LEU A 45 -3.43 1.57 15.04
C LEU A 45 -4.14 0.21 15.10
N ARG A 46 -3.40 -0.90 14.93
CA ARG A 46 -3.96 -2.25 14.94
C ARG A 46 -4.55 -2.56 16.31
N GLY A 47 -5.81 -2.99 16.33
CA GLY A 47 -6.51 -3.36 17.57
C GLY A 47 -6.98 -2.18 18.42
N GLU A 48 -6.71 -0.93 18.00
CA GLU A 48 -7.10 0.26 18.74
C GLU A 48 -8.37 0.91 18.17
N LYS A 49 -9.12 1.59 19.04
CA LYS A 49 -10.20 2.49 18.61
C LYS A 49 -9.57 3.81 18.17
N ALA A 50 -9.64 4.11 16.87
CA ALA A 50 -9.12 5.34 16.29
C ALA A 50 -10.19 6.08 15.49
N SER A 51 -10.25 7.40 15.62
CA SER A 51 -11.13 8.24 14.80
C SER A 51 -10.65 8.28 13.34
N ARG A 52 -11.54 8.63 12.39
CA ARG A 52 -11.18 8.80 10.98
C ARG A 52 -10.00 9.77 10.78
N ALA A 53 -9.99 10.88 11.51
CA ALA A 53 -8.91 11.86 11.44
C ALA A 53 -7.57 11.28 11.92
N GLN A 54 -7.58 10.51 13.02
CA GLN A 54 -6.38 9.82 13.52
C GLN A 54 -5.89 8.78 12.52
N ILE A 55 -6.79 7.99 11.91
CA ILE A 55 -6.45 6.99 10.89
C ILE A 55 -5.72 7.66 9.72
N LEU A 56 -6.27 8.74 9.17
CA LEU A 56 -5.64 9.47 8.06
C LEU A 56 -4.27 10.03 8.44
N LYS A 57 -4.18 10.68 9.62
CA LYS A 57 -2.92 11.26 10.11
C LYS A 57 -1.84 10.21 10.27
N LYS A 58 -2.15 9.11 10.96
CA LYS A 58 -1.21 8.02 11.24
C LYS A 58 -0.84 7.24 9.98
N ALA A 59 -1.76 7.07 9.04
CA ALA A 59 -1.46 6.50 7.73
C ALA A 59 -0.46 7.37 6.95
N ALA A 60 -0.67 8.69 6.91
CA ALA A 60 0.25 9.61 6.27
C ALA A 60 1.64 9.57 6.93
N GLU A 61 1.71 9.63 8.27
CA GLU A 61 2.94 9.47 9.04
C GLU A 61 3.65 8.15 8.71
N TYR A 62 2.91 7.05 8.66
CA TYR A 62 3.45 5.72 8.38
C TYR A 62 4.01 5.61 6.95
N ILE A 63 3.34 6.20 5.95
CA ILE A 63 3.84 6.25 4.57
C ILE A 63 5.18 7.00 4.51
N GLN A 64 5.30 8.16 5.18
CA GLN A 64 6.56 8.91 5.20
C GLN A 64 7.68 8.13 5.90
N LEU A 65 7.36 7.48 7.03
CA LEU A 65 8.30 6.61 7.75
C LEU A 65 8.80 5.48 6.85
N MET A 66 7.90 4.77 6.17
CA MET A 66 8.25 3.66 5.29
C MET A 66 9.08 4.09 4.09
N ARG A 67 8.79 5.26 3.50
CA ARG A 67 9.64 5.85 2.44
C ARG A 67 11.06 6.09 2.92
N LYS A 68 11.23 6.71 4.09
CA LYS A 68 12.56 6.94 4.69
C LYS A 68 13.27 5.62 4.98
N LYS A 69 12.57 4.65 5.56
CA LYS A 69 13.13 3.32 5.88
C LYS A 69 13.59 2.58 4.64
N ASN A 70 12.78 2.56 3.57
CA ASN A 70 13.15 1.96 2.30
C ASN A 70 14.36 2.65 1.66
N SER A 71 14.46 3.98 1.75
CA SER A 71 15.62 4.71 1.24
C SER A 71 16.91 4.33 1.97
N ILE A 72 16.86 4.16 3.30
CA ILE A 72 18.02 3.73 4.09
C ILE A 72 18.41 2.31 3.71
N HIS A 73 17.44 1.38 3.65
CA HIS A 73 17.72 0.00 3.23
C HIS A 73 18.29 -0.09 1.82
N GLN A 74 17.87 0.78 0.91
CA GLN A 74 18.46 0.83 -0.43
C GLN A 74 19.93 1.28 -0.38
N GLN A 75 20.26 2.27 0.45
CA GLN A 75 21.65 2.69 0.67
C GLN A 75 22.50 1.57 1.27
N ASP A 76 21.96 0.84 2.25
CA ASP A 76 22.65 -0.30 2.87
C ASP A 76 22.93 -1.41 1.83
N ILE A 77 21.95 -1.71 0.97
CA ILE A 77 22.09 -2.68 -0.13
C ILE A 77 23.20 -2.25 -1.09
N ASP A 78 23.22 -0.97 -1.48
CA ASP A 78 24.18 -0.45 -2.45
C ASP A 78 25.60 -0.44 -1.87
N GLU A 79 25.76 -0.11 -0.58
CA GLU A 79 27.04 -0.17 0.11
C GLU A 79 27.53 -1.62 0.26
N LEU A 80 26.66 -2.56 0.62
CA LEU A 80 27.03 -3.99 0.70
C LEU A 80 27.45 -4.54 -0.66
N LYS A 81 26.76 -4.14 -1.75
CA LYS A 81 27.18 -4.52 -3.11
C LYS A 81 28.56 -3.97 -3.46
N ARG A 82 28.84 -2.71 -3.09
CA ARG A 82 30.15 -2.10 -3.31
C ARG A 82 31.25 -2.84 -2.54
N GLN A 83 31.00 -3.18 -1.28
CA GLN A 83 31.93 -3.94 -0.46
C GLN A 83 32.19 -5.33 -1.04
N ASN A 84 31.14 -6.05 -1.46
CA ASN A 84 31.28 -7.35 -2.10
C ASN A 84 32.12 -7.28 -3.37
N LYS A 85 31.90 -6.28 -4.23
CA LYS A 85 32.70 -6.09 -5.46
C LYS A 85 34.19 -5.90 -5.14
N VAL A 86 34.51 -5.10 -4.13
CA VAL A 86 35.90 -4.87 -3.72
C VAL A 86 36.53 -6.16 -3.19
N LEU A 87 35.80 -6.95 -2.40
CA LEU A 87 36.29 -8.22 -1.88
C LEU A 87 36.50 -9.25 -3.01
N GLU A 88 35.58 -9.32 -3.97
CA GLU A 88 35.71 -10.18 -5.16
C GLU A 88 36.95 -9.82 -5.98
N GLU A 89 37.22 -8.52 -6.20
CA GLU A 89 38.41 -8.03 -6.88
C GLU A 89 39.71 -8.39 -6.11
N GLN A 90 39.71 -8.25 -4.78
CA GLN A 90 40.84 -8.63 -3.94
C GLN A 90 41.13 -10.14 -4.00
N ILE A 91 40.08 -10.97 -3.95
CA ILE A 91 40.20 -12.42 -4.09
C ILE A 91 40.79 -12.77 -5.47
N ALA A 92 40.28 -12.16 -6.54
CA ALA A 92 40.79 -12.38 -7.89
C ALA A 92 42.27 -12.01 -8.02
N GLN A 93 42.69 -10.87 -7.46
CA GLN A 93 44.08 -10.44 -7.48
C GLN A 93 45.00 -11.41 -6.72
N ILE A 94 44.57 -11.86 -5.54
CA ILE A 94 45.34 -12.80 -4.73
C ILE A 94 45.52 -14.14 -5.48
N LEU A 95 44.46 -14.66 -6.09
CA LEU A 95 44.52 -15.90 -6.87
C LEU A 95 45.45 -15.77 -8.09
N ALA A 96 45.42 -14.62 -8.78
CA ALA A 96 46.33 -14.35 -9.89
C ALA A 96 47.80 -14.35 -9.43
N ASN A 97 48.11 -13.67 -8.32
CA ASN A 97 49.47 -13.64 -7.76
C ASN A 97 49.97 -15.04 -7.40
N TYR A 98 49.14 -15.89 -6.77
CA TYR A 98 49.50 -17.27 -6.44
C TYR A 98 49.80 -18.12 -7.69
N GLN A 99 49.07 -17.89 -8.80
CA GLN A 99 49.32 -18.60 -10.06
C GLN A 99 50.63 -18.16 -10.71
N GLU A 100 50.97 -16.86 -10.66
CA GLU A 100 52.24 -16.36 -11.18
C GLU A 100 53.44 -16.88 -10.38
N ASP A 101 53.35 -16.91 -9.05
CA ASP A 101 54.42 -17.42 -8.18
C ASP A 101 54.61 -18.94 -8.32
N SER A 102 53.56 -19.69 -8.66
CA SER A 102 53.63 -21.13 -8.96
C SER A 102 54.36 -21.46 -10.27
N LEU A 103 54.54 -20.49 -11.18
CA LEU A 103 55.14 -20.68 -12.49
C LEU A 103 56.61 -20.21 -12.54
N ARG A 104 57.12 -19.64 -11.44
CA ARG A 104 58.51 -19.23 -11.25
C ARG A 104 59.32 -20.29 -10.52
#